data_AF-A0A958R9M8-F1
#
_entry.id   AF-A0A958R9M8-F1
#
_cell.length_a   1.000
_cell.length_b   1.000
_cell.length_c   1.000
_cell.angle_alpha   90.00
_cell.angle_beta   90.00
_cell.angle_gamma   90.00
#
_symmetry.space_group_name_H-M   'P 1'
#
loop_
_entity.id
_entity.type
_entity.pdbx_description
1 polymer ?
#
loop_
_entity_poly.entity_id
_entity_poly.type
_entity_poly.pdbx_seq_one_letter_code
_entity_poly.pdbx_strand_id
1 'polypeptide(L)'
;MEFFRIVQVQTDESTIQNQLTLANLDSMSNEIFIIGDQTDTEANIGGIWGEFTLTRNRIRGGIRFALVECPNALAWTLTAGFEPDPESLVVHLTINRQQKSQSFLEEVEDFLDDHTHCLKQFLETLKVQG
;
A
#
# COMPACT_ATOMS: atom_id res chain seq x y z
N MET A 1 10.45 12.74 -1.40
CA MET A 1 9.59 12.78 -2.60
C MET A 1 8.28 12.11 -2.25
N GLU A 2 7.19 12.55 -2.87
CA GLU A 2 5.82 12.12 -2.60
C GLU A 2 5.13 11.75 -3.91
N PHE A 3 4.37 10.68 -3.91
CA PHE A 3 3.71 10.09 -5.09
C PHE A 3 2.27 9.74 -4.73
N PHE A 4 1.33 10.05 -5.62
CA PHE A 4 -0.09 9.86 -5.36
C PHE A 4 -0.74 8.99 -6.45
N ARG A 5 -1.71 8.18 -6.02
CA ARG A 5 -2.71 7.55 -6.88
C ARG A 5 -4.08 7.66 -6.23
N ILE A 6 -5.10 7.82 -7.07
CA ILE A 6 -6.49 7.84 -6.64
C ILE A 6 -7.17 6.62 -7.26
N VAL A 7 -7.66 5.73 -6.40
CA VAL A 7 -8.40 4.55 -6.82
C VAL A 7 -9.88 4.85 -6.66
N GLN A 8 -10.58 4.91 -7.79
CA GLN A 8 -12.01 5.18 -7.88
C GLN A 8 -12.81 3.96 -7.39
N VAL A 9 -12.79 3.74 -6.08
CA VAL A 9 -13.49 2.69 -5.35
C VAL A 9 -13.94 3.24 -4.00
N GLN A 10 -15.25 3.24 -3.78
CA GLN A 10 -15.82 3.66 -2.50
C GLN A 10 -15.41 2.68 -1.39
N THR A 11 -14.83 3.18 -0.31
CA THR A 11 -14.45 2.41 0.86
C THR A 11 -14.43 3.31 2.09
N ASP A 12 -14.25 2.74 3.27
CA ASP A 12 -14.19 3.48 4.53
C ASP A 12 -13.02 3.01 5.41
N GLU A 13 -12.77 3.76 6.49
CA GLU A 13 -11.68 3.46 7.43
C GLU A 13 -11.77 2.03 7.98
N SER A 14 -12.98 1.58 8.31
CA SER A 14 -13.21 0.25 8.90
C SER A 14 -12.84 -0.86 7.91
N THR A 15 -13.29 -0.73 6.67
CA THR A 15 -13.00 -1.66 5.58
C THR A 15 -11.50 -1.71 5.32
N ILE A 16 -10.85 -0.55 5.18
CA ILE A 16 -9.40 -0.47 5.01
C ILE A 16 -8.66 -1.16 6.16
N GLN A 17 -8.99 -0.84 7.42
CA GLN A 17 -8.29 -1.38 8.59
C GLN A 17 -8.59 -2.86 8.87
N ASN A 18 -9.70 -3.41 8.39
CA ASN A 18 -10.07 -4.81 8.66
C ASN A 18 -9.79 -5.74 7.48
N GLN A 19 -9.77 -5.23 6.25
CA GLN A 19 -9.62 -6.06 5.04
C GLN A 19 -8.22 -5.95 4.42
N LEU A 20 -7.59 -4.78 4.47
CA LEU A 20 -6.23 -4.60 3.95
C LEU A 20 -5.21 -5.03 5.02
N THR A 21 -5.16 -6.32 5.29
CA THR A 21 -4.28 -6.97 6.28
C THR A 21 -3.06 -7.61 5.61
N LEU A 22 -2.02 -7.93 6.38
CA LEU A 22 -0.84 -8.62 5.84
C LEU A 22 -1.18 -10.02 5.31
N ALA A 23 -2.18 -10.69 5.88
CA ALA A 23 -2.69 -11.97 5.36
C ALA A 23 -3.29 -11.87 3.95
N ASN A 24 -3.68 -10.67 3.51
CA ASN A 24 -4.23 -10.41 2.17
C ASN A 24 -3.20 -9.73 1.25
N LEU A 25 -1.91 -9.71 1.60
CA LEU A 25 -0.89 -8.97 0.85
C LEU A 25 -0.83 -9.37 -0.64
N ASP A 26 -0.90 -10.67 -0.92
CA ASP A 26 -0.88 -11.21 -2.29
C ASP A 26 -2.11 -10.81 -3.13
N SER A 27 -3.20 -10.36 -2.48
CA SER A 27 -4.37 -9.80 -3.18
C SER A 27 -4.26 -8.29 -3.39
N MET A 28 -3.31 -7.63 -2.74
CA MET A 28 -3.10 -6.18 -2.80
C MET A 28 -1.95 -5.79 -3.73
N SER A 29 -1.03 -6.68 -4.06
CA SER A 29 0.07 -6.40 -5.00
C SER A 29 0.66 -7.70 -5.56
N ASN A 30 1.14 -7.65 -6.80
CA ASN A 30 1.96 -8.69 -7.41
C ASN A 30 3.48 -8.43 -7.25
N GLU A 31 3.88 -7.22 -6.86
CA GLU A 31 5.28 -6.79 -6.79
C GLU A 31 5.96 -7.04 -5.43
N ILE A 32 5.17 -7.42 -4.42
CA ILE A 32 5.63 -7.80 -3.08
C ILE A 32 4.89 -9.05 -2.56
N PHE A 33 5.58 -9.91 -1.83
CA PHE A 33 5.03 -11.16 -1.31
C PHE A 33 5.68 -11.54 0.04
N ILE A 34 4.98 -12.33 0.86
CA ILE A 34 5.46 -12.80 2.16
C ILE A 34 6.54 -13.88 1.97
N ILE A 35 7.70 -13.75 2.64
CA ILE A 35 8.82 -14.72 2.54
C ILE A 35 9.14 -15.46 3.86
N GLY A 36 8.35 -15.25 4.90
CA GLY A 36 8.57 -15.89 6.19
C GLY A 36 7.39 -15.70 7.13
N ASP A 37 7.69 -15.56 8.41
CA ASP A 37 6.66 -15.33 9.41
C ASP A 37 5.99 -13.97 9.22
N GLN A 38 4.70 -13.93 9.53
CA GLN A 38 3.91 -12.71 9.61
C GLN A 38 3.10 -12.67 10.90
N THR A 39 2.80 -11.45 11.31
CA THR A 39 1.84 -11.09 12.35
C THR A 39 0.78 -10.18 11.73
N ASP A 40 -0.14 -9.65 12.55
CA ASP A 40 -1.13 -8.68 12.07
C ASP A 40 -0.51 -7.31 11.69
N THR A 41 0.70 -7.03 12.18
CA THR A 41 1.34 -5.71 12.08
C THR A 41 2.73 -5.73 11.44
N GLU A 42 3.35 -6.89 11.28
CA GLU A 42 4.69 -7.04 10.72
C GLU A 42 4.81 -8.32 9.91
N ALA A 43 5.53 -8.26 8.78
CA ALA A 43 5.89 -9.45 8.00
C ALA A 43 7.23 -9.25 7.30
N ASN A 44 7.95 -10.35 7.07
CA ASN A 44 9.09 -10.34 6.16
C ASN A 44 8.58 -10.48 4.72
N ILE A 45 8.96 -9.55 3.85
CA ILE A 45 8.55 -9.54 2.44
C ILE A 45 9.75 -9.58 1.51
N GLY A 46 9.54 -10.16 0.32
CA GLY A 46 10.40 -10.01 -0.86
C GLY A 46 9.65 -9.26 -1.95
N GLY A 47 10.37 -8.66 -2.90
CA GLY A 47 9.77 -7.94 -4.02
C GLY A 47 10.78 -7.17 -4.86
N ILE A 48 10.28 -6.22 -5.65
CA ILE A 48 11.07 -5.43 -6.62
C ILE A 48 12.26 -4.67 -6.01
N TRP A 49 12.20 -4.32 -4.73
CA TRP A 49 13.26 -3.57 -4.06
C TRP A 49 14.19 -4.45 -3.20
N GLY A 50 13.96 -5.77 -3.19
CA GLY A 50 14.65 -6.73 -2.33
C GLY A 50 13.80 -7.18 -1.14
N GLU A 51 14.48 -7.61 -0.07
CA GLU A 51 13.86 -8.17 1.12
C GLU A 51 13.82 -7.14 2.26
N PHE A 52 12.67 -7.00 2.92
CA PHE A 52 12.47 -6.03 4.00
C PHE A 52 11.47 -6.55 5.04
N THR A 53 11.55 -5.98 6.25
CA THR A 53 10.44 -6.02 7.19
C THR A 53 9.41 -4.98 6.77
N LEU A 54 8.20 -5.44 6.47
CA LEU A 54 7.03 -4.61 6.21
C LEU A 54 6.25 -4.44 7.52
N THR A 55 6.09 -3.19 7.97
CA THR A 55 5.14 -2.89 9.06
C THR A 55 3.81 -2.43 8.49
N ARG A 56 2.74 -2.67 9.25
CA ARG A 56 1.36 -2.23 9.00
C ARG A 56 0.81 -1.58 10.25
N ASN A 57 0.45 -0.30 10.16
CA ASN A 57 -0.14 0.44 11.27
C ASN A 57 -1.50 1.00 10.88
N ARG A 58 -2.47 0.89 11.79
CA ARG A 58 -3.74 1.60 11.68
C ARG A 58 -3.51 3.09 11.92
N ILE A 59 -4.12 3.92 11.07
CA ILE A 59 -4.12 5.37 11.19
C ILE A 59 -5.55 5.88 10.97
N ARG A 60 -5.79 7.16 11.28
CA ARG A 60 -7.06 7.80 10.96
C ARG A 60 -7.27 7.77 9.44
N GLY A 61 -8.43 7.29 9.01
CA GLY A 61 -8.83 7.11 7.62
C GLY A 61 -8.33 5.84 6.94
N GLY A 62 -7.49 5.03 7.59
CA GLY A 62 -7.01 3.78 6.99
C GLY A 62 -5.76 3.19 7.61
N ILE A 63 -4.75 2.91 6.79
CA ILE A 63 -3.51 2.25 7.22
C ILE A 63 -2.25 2.88 6.60
N ARG A 64 -1.11 2.62 7.25
CA ARG A 64 0.23 2.89 6.75
C ARG A 64 1.03 1.61 6.67
N PHE A 65 1.71 1.43 5.56
CA PHE A 65 2.78 0.47 5.40
C PHE A 65 4.14 1.16 5.39
N ALA A 66 5.17 0.51 5.91
CA ALA A 66 6.54 1.01 5.83
C ALA A 66 7.57 -0.13 5.72
N LEU A 67 8.61 0.09 4.92
CA LEU A 67 9.76 -0.79 4.83
C LEU A 67 10.81 -0.34 5.87
N VAL A 68 10.96 -1.10 6.95
CA VAL A 68 11.72 -0.68 8.15
C VAL A 68 13.19 -0.42 7.83
N GLU A 69 13.83 -1.35 7.13
CA GLU A 69 15.26 -1.30 6.81
C GLU A 69 15.54 -0.59 5.47
N CYS A 70 14.52 -0.08 4.79
CA CYS A 70 14.71 0.56 3.49
C CYS A 70 15.50 1.87 3.66
N PRO A 71 16.65 2.03 2.98
CA PRO A 71 17.47 3.24 3.12
C PRO A 71 16.73 4.50 2.68
N ASN A 72 15.72 4.35 1.81
CA ASN A 72 14.89 5.44 1.28
C ASN A 72 13.71 5.79 2.20
N ALA A 73 13.58 5.12 3.35
CA ALA A 73 12.44 5.20 4.26
C ALA A 73 11.10 5.14 3.49
N LEU A 74 10.99 4.17 2.57
CA LEU A 74 9.81 4.00 1.74
C LEU A 74 8.63 3.59 2.62
N ALA A 75 7.57 4.38 2.56
CA ALA A 75 6.32 4.13 3.26
C ALA A 75 5.16 4.61 2.41
N TRP A 76 4.02 3.94 2.49
CA TRP A 76 2.80 4.38 1.81
C TRP A 76 1.58 4.27 2.71
N THR A 77 0.63 5.16 2.48
CA THR A 77 -0.64 5.21 3.21
C THR A 77 -1.80 4.97 2.27
N LEU A 78 -2.79 4.23 2.77
CA LEU A 78 -4.05 3.95 2.11
C LEU A 78 -5.15 4.57 2.97
N THR A 79 -5.83 5.60 2.45
CA THR A 79 -6.82 6.37 3.22
C THR A 79 -8.06 6.70 2.40
N ALA A 80 -9.22 6.79 3.04
CA ALA A 80 -10.48 7.25 2.44
C ALA A 80 -11.25 8.19 3.39
N GLY A 81 -12.30 8.84 2.89
CA GLY A 81 -13.19 9.68 3.70
C GLY A 81 -12.71 11.11 3.96
N PHE A 82 -11.72 11.59 3.20
CA PHE A 82 -11.20 12.96 3.31
C PHE A 82 -11.17 13.66 1.95
N GLU A 83 -11.34 14.99 1.98
CA GLU A 83 -11.11 15.86 0.82
C GLU A 83 -9.68 15.69 0.25
N PRO A 84 -9.48 15.85 -1.08
CA PRO A 84 -10.47 16.31 -2.07
C PRO A 84 -11.34 15.20 -2.69
N ASP A 85 -11.12 13.93 -2.34
CA ASP A 85 -11.83 12.79 -2.95
C ASP A 85 -12.30 11.81 -1.87
N PRO A 86 -13.33 12.18 -1.07
CA PRO A 86 -13.75 11.41 0.10
C PRO A 86 -14.36 10.04 -0.26
N GLU A 87 -14.81 9.86 -1.50
CA GLU A 87 -15.44 8.63 -2.00
C GLU A 87 -14.45 7.69 -2.70
N SER A 88 -13.16 8.02 -2.67
CA SER A 88 -12.09 7.22 -3.28
C SER A 88 -11.06 6.77 -2.25
N LEU A 89 -10.34 5.70 -2.59
CA LEU A 89 -9.13 5.32 -1.87
C LEU A 89 -7.96 6.15 -2.40
N VAL A 90 -7.34 6.93 -1.52
CA VAL A 90 -6.11 7.67 -1.79
C VAL A 90 -4.91 6.82 -1.38
N VAL A 91 -3.99 6.61 -2.33
CA VAL A 91 -2.70 5.99 -2.11
C VAL A 91 -1.64 7.08 -2.15
N HIS A 92 -0.87 7.20 -1.07
CA HIS A 92 0.20 8.18 -0.97
C HIS A 92 1.49 7.49 -0.53
N LEU A 93 2.49 7.47 -1.41
CA LEU A 93 3.81 6.89 -1.14
C LEU A 93 4.84 8.00 -0.93
N THR A 94 5.73 7.79 0.02
CA THR A 94 6.80 8.73 0.37
C THR A 94 8.15 8.04 0.44
N ILE A 95 9.19 8.81 0.10
CA ILE A 95 10.59 8.47 0.35
C ILE A 95 11.33 9.68 0.92
N ASN A 96 12.28 9.46 1.83
CA ASN A 96 13.09 10.52 2.46
C ASN A 96 14.29 10.96 1.59
N ARG A 97 14.04 11.20 0.31
CA ARG A 97 15.04 11.63 -0.67
C ARG A 97 14.53 12.84 -1.44
N GLN A 98 15.46 13.71 -1.82
CA GLN A 98 15.18 14.85 -2.70
C GLN A 98 15.26 14.47 -4.18
N GLN A 99 16.13 13.52 -4.52
CA GLN A 99 16.35 13.02 -5.88
C GLN A 99 16.66 11.52 -5.83
N LYS A 100 16.33 10.83 -6.92
CA LYS A 100 16.65 9.42 -7.19
C LYS A 100 16.95 9.23 -8.67
N SER A 101 17.53 8.09 -9.02
CA SER A 101 17.70 7.71 -10.43
C SER A 101 16.34 7.54 -11.09
N GLN A 102 16.28 7.80 -12.39
CA GLN A 102 15.07 7.61 -13.19
C GLN A 102 14.53 6.17 -13.07
N SER A 103 15.41 5.16 -13.11
CA SER A 103 15.03 3.76 -12.95
C SER A 103 14.31 3.46 -11.63
N PHE A 104 14.75 4.07 -10.53
CA PHE A 104 14.09 3.88 -9.23
C PHE A 104 12.74 4.58 -9.19
N LEU A 105 12.59 5.71 -9.90
CA LEU A 105 11.30 6.38 -10.00
C LEU A 105 10.33 5.55 -10.83
N GLU A 106 10.79 4.93 -11.91
CA GLU A 106 10.01 3.98 -12.71
C GLU A 106 9.55 2.78 -11.87
N GLU A 107 10.43 2.18 -11.07
CA GLU A 107 10.05 1.11 -10.12
C GLU A 107 8.97 1.55 -9.12
N VAL A 108 8.98 2.81 -8.67
CA VAL A 108 7.95 3.36 -7.78
C VAL A 108 6.61 3.51 -8.50
N GLU A 109 6.63 3.98 -9.75
CA GLU A 109 5.41 4.12 -10.54
C GLU A 109 4.82 2.75 -10.90
N ASP A 110 5.66 1.78 -11.28
CA ASP A 110 5.27 0.40 -11.58
C ASP A 110 4.60 -0.25 -10.36
N PHE A 111 5.21 -0.11 -9.18
CA PHE A 111 4.60 -0.58 -7.93
C PHE A 111 3.25 0.07 -7.64
N LEU A 112 3.15 1.40 -7.79
CA LEU A 112 1.91 2.11 -7.51
C LEU A 112 0.80 1.70 -8.49
N ASP A 113 1.13 1.48 -9.75
CA ASP A 113 0.18 1.06 -10.77
C ASP A 113 -0.31 -0.38 -10.51
N ASP A 114 0.58 -1.32 -10.21
CA ASP A 114 0.20 -2.68 -9.80
C ASP A 114 -0.62 -2.68 -8.51
N HIS A 115 -0.12 -2.03 -7.46
CA HIS A 115 -0.74 -2.02 -6.15
C HIS A 115 -2.15 -1.42 -6.21
N THR A 116 -2.32 -0.31 -6.94
CA THR A 116 -3.65 0.32 -7.08
C THR A 116 -4.60 -0.47 -7.96
N HIS A 117 -4.10 -1.16 -8.98
CA HIS A 117 -4.89 -2.10 -9.78
C HIS A 117 -5.43 -3.25 -8.92
N CYS A 118 -4.55 -3.91 -8.17
CA CYS A 118 -4.90 -5.02 -7.28
C CYS A 118 -5.85 -4.58 -6.16
N LEU A 119 -5.56 -3.44 -5.50
CA LEU A 119 -6.44 -2.86 -4.47
C LEU A 119 -7.85 -2.61 -5.00
N LYS A 120 -7.98 -2.07 -6.23
CA LYS A 120 -9.28 -1.82 -6.83
C LYS A 120 -10.06 -3.12 -6.97
N GLN A 121 -9.46 -4.14 -7.59
CA GLN A 121 -10.09 -5.44 -7.80
C GLN A 121 -10.47 -6.09 -6.48
N PHE A 122 -9.54 -6.11 -5.52
CA PHE A 122 -9.78 -6.69 -4.20
C PHE A 122 -10.97 -6.01 -3.50
N LEU A 123 -10.98 -4.67 -3.41
CA LEU A 123 -12.06 -3.93 -2.77
C LEU A 123 -13.41 -4.05 -3.49
N GLU A 124 -13.43 -4.13 -4.82
CA GLU A 124 -14.65 -4.38 -5.59
C GLU A 124 -15.22 -5.78 -5.33
N THR A 125 -14.36 -6.80 -5.16
CA THR A 125 -14.82 -8.17 -4.87
C THR A 125 -15.50 -8.28 -3.50
N LEU A 126 -15.02 -7.53 -2.50
CA LEU A 126 -15.63 -7.49 -1.17
C LEU A 126 -17.05 -6.92 -1.18
N LYS A 127 -17.37 -6.00 -2.10
CA LYS A 127 -18.72 -5.44 -2.25
C LYS A 127 -19.72 -6.40 -2.87
N VAL A 128 -19.25 -7.38 -3.66
CA VAL A 128 -20.12 -8.37 -4.30
C VAL A 128 -20.54 -9.47 -3.31
N GLN A 129 -19.80 -9.63 -2.21
CA GLN A 129 -20.01 -10.69 -1.22
C GLN A 129 -20.80 -10.23 0.03
N GLY A 130 -21.09 -8.93 0.17
CA GLY A 130 -21.86 -8.35 1.29
C GLY A 130 -23.26 -7.94 0.88
#